data_AF-A0A957KJ50-F1
#
_entry.id   AF-A0A957KJ50-F1
#
_cell.length_a   1.000
_cell.length_b   1.000
_cell.length_c   1.000
_cell.angle_alpha   90.00
_cell.angle_beta   90.00
_cell.angle_gamma   90.00
#
_symmetry.space_group_name_H-M   'P 1'
#
loop_
_entity.id
_entity.type
_entity.pdbx_description
1 polymer ?
#
loop_
_entity_poly.entity_id
_entity_poly.type
_entity_poly.pdbx_seq_one_letter_code
_entity_poly.pdbx_strand_id
1 'polypeptide(L)'
;MMHAFKITITLREPLLVTGVTNEEANSRVTLPYIPGRSLRGAAIRAYMNANGQTKADLPAPGESSRALFFADQVQFLNGYPETADGERSWPRPHSWLIPKDEKDMVMRCVRDLAQDLSPTEDDTLNLKRERAPFVHGSGKDVHYTRVSEDANVHNASIDPMRKDATNSNVFRYRALERGQRFVSYVLSEDAALLAQIRQAMPSGIYHLGGSHAAGYGTVHLAVGDVEADWSEGAAQPAKKALTVVTLLSDVILQDQGQPMTDFTAYLSGRLGRTLKAERVFAATTTVGAFNRKWGLPQPQQVALAMGSTYVYAASDLPLSDLKTMVQQGVGLHRGEGFGRLAVNLFSEDSFDIKPAAARVQAGTPNNGQENHPLATRMATRRLELAAEQALAAYLKNVTLVGRPPANTQLSRLRTVLRAAEREGDLAPVMYHLDNLRRAREQFTDRRLKTEKGTSSWYGWLQARTEKCDGLVQLGLEPADAQYAIAGAMPEADNELN
;
A
#
# COMPACT_ATOMS: atom_id res chain seq x y z
N MET A 1 32.93 -9.74 -6.19
CA MET A 1 32.45 -8.73 -5.22
C MET A 1 31.10 -8.27 -5.73
N MET A 2 30.11 -8.03 -4.86
CA MET A 2 28.81 -7.57 -5.32
C MET A 2 28.82 -6.04 -5.41
N HIS A 3 28.44 -5.51 -6.57
CA HIS A 3 28.27 -4.08 -6.81
C HIS A 3 26.78 -3.75 -6.84
N ALA A 4 26.43 -2.53 -6.46
CA ALA A 4 25.06 -2.06 -6.52
C ALA A 4 24.97 -0.57 -6.82
N PHE A 5 23.85 -0.12 -7.36
CA PHE A 5 23.47 1.29 -7.24
C PHE A 5 22.04 1.39 -6.68
N LYS A 6 21.81 2.45 -5.89
CA LYS A 6 20.52 2.76 -5.29
C LYS A 6 19.58 3.43 -6.30
N ILE A 7 18.32 3.06 -6.31
CA ILE A 7 17.24 3.77 -7.00
C ILE A 7 16.21 4.21 -5.97
N THR A 8 16.04 5.52 -5.82
CA THR A 8 14.92 6.08 -5.07
C THR A 8 13.78 6.42 -6.02
N ILE A 9 12.60 5.86 -5.76
CA ILE A 9 11.40 5.94 -6.58
C ILE A 9 10.41 6.84 -5.86
N THR A 10 10.13 8.02 -6.40
CA THR A 10 9.12 8.93 -5.88
C THR A 10 7.86 8.85 -6.73
N LEU A 11 6.72 8.49 -6.12
CA LEU A 11 5.45 8.41 -6.83
C LEU A 11 4.94 9.81 -7.15
N ARG A 12 4.83 10.16 -8.44
CA ARG A 12 4.24 11.44 -8.87
C ARG A 12 2.74 11.33 -9.11
N GLU A 13 2.31 10.12 -9.51
CA GLU A 13 0.92 9.71 -9.62
C GLU A 13 0.67 8.46 -8.77
N PRO A 14 -0.61 8.12 -8.50
CA PRO A 14 -0.93 6.83 -7.92
C PRO A 14 -0.33 5.69 -8.74
N LEU A 15 0.21 4.67 -8.08
CA LEU A 15 0.88 3.56 -8.75
C LEU A 15 0.10 2.26 -8.53
N LEU A 16 -0.38 1.66 -9.62
CA LEU A 16 -1.05 0.37 -9.61
C LEU A 16 -0.08 -0.72 -10.11
N VAL A 17 0.45 -1.52 -9.19
CA VAL A 17 1.25 -2.70 -9.54
C VAL A 17 0.51 -3.96 -9.12
N THR A 18 -0.19 -4.59 -10.05
CA THR A 18 -1.04 -5.74 -9.74
C THR A 18 -0.23 -7.03 -9.56
N GLY A 19 -0.56 -7.78 -8.50
CA GLY A 19 -0.21 -9.19 -8.36
C GLY A 19 -1.16 -10.11 -9.14
N VAL A 20 -1.10 -11.41 -8.84
CA VAL A 20 -1.97 -12.44 -9.43
C VAL A 20 -3.38 -12.45 -8.81
N THR A 21 -3.49 -12.03 -7.56
CA THR A 21 -4.75 -12.04 -6.81
C THR A 21 -5.65 -10.88 -7.22
N ASN A 22 -6.59 -11.17 -8.11
CA ASN A 22 -7.81 -10.36 -8.26
C ASN A 22 -8.80 -10.85 -7.20
N GLU A 23 -8.91 -10.14 -6.08
CA GLU A 23 -9.85 -10.51 -5.00
C GLU A 23 -11.32 -10.42 -5.46
N GLU A 24 -11.63 -9.56 -6.45
CA GLU A 24 -12.95 -9.49 -7.10
C GLU A 24 -12.79 -9.21 -8.60
N ALA A 25 -13.74 -9.68 -9.43
CA ALA A 25 -13.68 -9.56 -10.90
C ALA A 25 -13.49 -8.12 -11.42
N ASN A 26 -13.90 -7.11 -10.63
CA ASN A 26 -13.85 -5.68 -10.96
C ASN A 26 -13.01 -4.86 -9.97
N SER A 27 -12.20 -5.48 -9.11
CA SER A 27 -11.29 -4.80 -8.21
C SER A 27 -9.83 -5.18 -8.51
N ARG A 28 -8.93 -4.20 -8.48
CA ARG A 28 -7.49 -4.43 -8.58
C ARG A 28 -6.81 -3.82 -7.37
N VAL A 29 -6.10 -4.67 -6.62
CA VAL A 29 -5.30 -4.27 -5.47
C VAL A 29 -3.83 -4.26 -5.87
N THR A 30 -3.14 -3.16 -5.58
CA THR A 30 -1.71 -3.05 -5.79
C THR A 30 -0.95 -3.90 -4.78
N LEU A 31 0.24 -4.35 -5.18
CA LEU A 31 1.23 -4.82 -4.21
C LEU A 31 1.67 -3.63 -3.33
N PRO A 32 1.95 -3.86 -2.03
CA PRO A 32 2.39 -2.81 -1.11
C PRO A 32 3.87 -2.42 -1.33
N TYR A 33 4.45 -2.80 -2.47
CA TYR A 33 5.83 -2.55 -2.87
C TYR A 33 5.93 -2.53 -4.40
N ILE A 34 7.07 -2.09 -4.92
CA ILE A 34 7.33 -2.04 -6.36
C ILE A 34 8.18 -3.26 -6.74
N PRO A 35 7.66 -4.25 -7.49
CA PRO A 35 8.43 -5.42 -7.88
C PRO A 35 9.66 -5.07 -8.74
N GLY A 36 10.76 -5.80 -8.56
CA GLY A 36 11.98 -5.64 -9.33
C GLY A 36 11.77 -5.76 -10.84
N ARG A 37 10.90 -6.70 -11.27
CA ARG A 37 10.46 -6.83 -12.67
C ARG A 37 9.87 -5.55 -13.27
N SER A 38 9.24 -4.67 -12.49
CA SER A 38 8.71 -3.39 -12.96
C SER A 38 9.85 -2.44 -13.32
N LEU A 39 10.89 -2.38 -12.49
CA LEU A 39 12.10 -1.61 -12.76
C LEU A 39 12.90 -2.20 -13.92
N ARG A 40 13.02 -3.53 -13.99
CA ARG A 40 13.62 -4.22 -15.15
C ARG A 40 12.91 -3.84 -16.45
N GLY A 41 11.57 -3.83 -16.45
CA GLY A 41 10.78 -3.40 -17.61
C GLY A 41 11.03 -1.95 -18.02
N ALA A 42 11.15 -1.04 -17.05
CA ALA A 42 11.51 0.35 -17.31
C ALA A 42 12.94 0.49 -17.86
N ALA A 43 13.89 -0.26 -17.32
CA ALA A 43 15.28 -0.29 -17.80
C ALA A 43 15.38 -0.82 -19.23
N ILE A 44 14.66 -1.90 -19.56
CA ILE A 44 14.57 -2.42 -20.94
C ILE A 44 14.04 -1.34 -21.87
N ARG A 45 12.94 -0.65 -21.49
CA ARG A 45 12.35 0.41 -22.31
C ARG A 45 13.33 1.57 -22.51
N ALA A 46 14.01 1.98 -21.46
CA ALA A 46 14.99 3.07 -21.50
C ALA A 46 16.19 2.70 -22.39
N TYR A 47 16.70 1.47 -22.25
CA TYR A 47 17.77 0.92 -23.07
C TYR A 47 17.39 0.87 -24.56
N MET A 48 16.18 0.42 -24.90
CA MET A 48 15.70 0.42 -26.28
C MET A 48 15.63 1.84 -26.87
N ASN A 49 15.09 2.79 -26.09
CA ASN A 49 15.00 4.19 -26.51
C ASN A 49 16.37 4.81 -26.75
N ALA A 50 17.33 4.57 -25.84
CA ALA A 50 18.70 5.08 -25.95
C ALA A 50 19.44 4.55 -27.19
N ASN A 51 19.09 3.34 -27.64
CA ASN A 51 19.65 2.72 -28.84
C ASN A 51 18.83 3.01 -30.12
N GLY A 52 17.94 4.01 -30.09
CA GLY A 52 17.15 4.41 -31.27
C GLY A 52 16.15 3.38 -31.75
N GLN A 53 15.79 2.39 -30.92
CA GLN A 53 14.91 1.31 -31.30
C GLN A 53 13.45 1.67 -31.06
N THR A 54 12.71 1.80 -32.15
CA THR A 54 11.27 2.11 -32.14
C THR A 54 10.39 0.88 -32.28
N LYS A 55 10.93 -0.24 -32.80
CA LYS A 55 10.21 -1.52 -32.83
C LYS A 55 10.12 -2.10 -31.41
N ALA A 56 8.98 -2.69 -31.07
CA ALA A 56 8.69 -3.29 -29.77
C ALA A 56 9.52 -4.56 -29.47
N ASP A 57 10.62 -4.78 -30.17
CA ASP A 57 11.49 -5.94 -30.02
C ASP A 57 12.87 -5.43 -29.63
N LEU A 58 13.38 -5.94 -28.51
CA LEU A 58 14.82 -6.01 -28.33
C LEU A 58 15.37 -6.75 -29.58
N PRO A 59 16.49 -6.31 -30.16
CA PRO A 59 17.12 -7.06 -31.24
C PRO A 59 17.35 -8.47 -30.72
N ALA A 60 17.29 -9.49 -31.61
CA ALA A 60 17.48 -10.88 -31.25
C ALA A 60 18.55 -10.97 -30.16
N PRO A 61 18.23 -11.48 -28.96
CA PRO A 61 19.00 -11.17 -27.76
C PRO A 61 20.46 -11.53 -27.98
N GLY A 62 21.28 -10.51 -28.26
CA GLY A 62 22.72 -10.65 -28.31
C GLY A 62 23.21 -10.95 -26.90
N GLU A 63 24.45 -11.44 -26.78
CA GLU A 63 25.05 -11.78 -25.50
C GLU A 63 24.92 -10.65 -24.46
N SER A 64 25.07 -9.40 -24.91
CA SER A 64 24.91 -8.20 -24.06
C SER A 64 23.50 -8.03 -23.49
N SER A 65 22.43 -8.03 -24.31
CA SER A 65 21.06 -7.86 -23.78
C SER A 65 20.59 -9.02 -22.90
N ARG A 66 21.10 -10.23 -23.17
CA ARG A 66 20.81 -11.41 -22.35
C ARG A 66 21.46 -11.26 -20.97
N ALA A 67 22.72 -10.83 -20.92
CA ALA A 67 23.42 -10.54 -19.67
C ALA A 67 22.73 -9.43 -18.85
N LEU A 68 22.31 -8.35 -19.52
CA LEU A 68 21.68 -7.19 -18.87
C LEU A 68 20.29 -7.49 -18.27
N PHE A 69 19.49 -8.35 -18.88
CA PHE A 69 18.05 -8.46 -18.52
C PHE A 69 17.52 -9.87 -18.28
N PHE A 70 18.17 -10.93 -18.79
CA PHE A 70 17.57 -12.28 -18.86
C PHE A 70 18.44 -13.41 -18.31
N ALA A 71 19.65 -13.14 -17.81
CA ALA A 71 20.59 -14.15 -17.32
C ALA A 71 20.88 -14.07 -15.81
N ASP A 72 20.10 -13.31 -15.04
CA ASP A 72 20.30 -13.06 -13.60
C ASP A 72 21.68 -12.46 -13.21
N GLN A 73 22.49 -12.03 -14.18
CA GLN A 73 23.76 -11.33 -13.96
C GLN A 73 23.53 -9.90 -13.44
N VAL A 74 22.42 -9.28 -13.85
CA VAL A 74 21.91 -8.04 -13.27
C VAL A 74 20.62 -8.35 -12.53
N GLN A 75 20.53 -7.94 -11.27
CA GLN A 75 19.38 -8.18 -10.41
C GLN A 75 18.68 -6.89 -10.05
N PHE A 76 17.44 -6.72 -10.49
CA PHE A 76 16.60 -5.60 -10.11
C PHE A 76 15.83 -5.99 -8.85
N LEU A 77 16.17 -5.41 -7.69
CA LEU A 77 15.49 -5.76 -6.43
C LEU A 77 14.11 -5.12 -6.33
N ASN A 78 13.27 -5.65 -5.44
CA ASN A 78 11.98 -5.02 -5.11
C ASN A 78 12.20 -3.66 -4.43
N GLY A 79 11.48 -2.63 -4.86
CA GLY A 79 11.39 -1.34 -4.20
C GLY A 79 10.50 -1.41 -2.96
N TYR A 80 11.09 -1.32 -1.77
CA TYR A 80 10.36 -1.27 -0.50
C TYR A 80 10.28 0.17 0.02
N PRO A 81 9.31 0.50 0.91
CA PRO A 81 9.17 1.84 1.44
C PRO A 81 10.49 2.41 1.97
N GLU A 82 10.76 3.67 1.65
CA GLU A 82 11.93 4.39 2.14
C GLU A 82 11.84 4.58 3.67
N THR A 83 12.93 4.34 4.39
CA THR A 83 13.06 4.59 5.83
C THR A 83 13.34 6.07 6.11
N ALA A 84 13.29 6.49 7.37
CA ALA A 84 13.66 7.86 7.77
C ALA A 84 15.09 8.25 7.33
N ASP A 85 16.00 7.27 7.31
CA ASP A 85 17.40 7.44 6.93
C ASP A 85 17.63 7.47 5.40
N GLY A 86 16.57 7.36 4.60
CA GLY A 86 16.68 7.31 3.13
C GLY A 86 17.13 5.96 2.59
N GLU A 87 16.97 4.91 3.40
CA GLU A 87 17.33 3.54 3.08
C GLU A 87 16.11 2.69 2.75
N ARG A 88 16.35 1.47 2.27
CA ARG A 88 15.30 0.50 1.95
C ARG A 88 14.88 -0.25 3.21
N SER A 89 13.59 -0.26 3.52
CA SER A 89 13.03 -1.13 4.57
C SER A 89 13.05 -2.61 4.16
N TRP A 90 12.83 -3.50 5.11
CA TRP A 90 12.76 -4.95 4.90
C TRP A 90 11.35 -5.49 5.14
N PRO A 91 10.93 -6.58 4.47
CA PRO A 91 9.75 -7.31 4.86
C PRO A 91 9.86 -7.77 6.31
N ARG A 92 8.76 -7.70 7.05
CA ARG A 92 8.73 -8.16 8.43
C ARG A 92 8.95 -9.68 8.51
N PRO A 93 9.88 -10.17 9.37
CA PRO A 93 9.97 -11.59 9.68
C PRO A 93 8.62 -12.18 10.15
N HIS A 94 8.32 -13.40 9.72
CA HIS A 94 7.10 -14.13 10.08
C HIS A 94 7.18 -14.74 11.48
N SER A 95 8.37 -14.80 12.07
CA SER A 95 8.59 -15.18 13.47
C SER A 95 8.15 -14.11 14.47
N TRP A 96 7.83 -12.89 14.00
CA TRP A 96 7.41 -11.78 14.84
C TRP A 96 5.93 -11.84 15.19
N LEU A 97 5.68 -11.99 16.48
CA LEU A 97 4.33 -12.08 17.03
C LEU A 97 4.10 -11.00 18.09
N ILE A 98 2.83 -10.68 18.31
CA ILE A 98 2.35 -9.75 19.33
C ILE A 98 1.22 -10.41 20.13
N PRO A 99 0.95 -9.99 21.38
CA PRO A 99 -0.19 -10.46 22.15
C PRO A 99 -1.53 -10.27 21.41
N LYS A 100 -2.44 -11.23 21.53
CA LYS A 100 -3.76 -11.16 20.87
C LYS A 100 -4.61 -10.01 21.40
N ASP A 101 -4.50 -9.75 22.70
CA ASP A 101 -5.13 -8.65 23.43
C ASP A 101 -4.39 -7.32 23.31
N GLU A 102 -3.29 -7.26 22.53
CA GLU A 102 -2.60 -6.01 22.22
C GLU A 102 -3.58 -5.03 21.56
N LYS A 103 -3.82 -3.91 22.26
CA LYS A 103 -4.74 -2.83 21.85
C LYS A 103 -3.99 -1.62 21.31
N ASP A 104 -2.69 -1.47 21.63
CA ASP A 104 -1.93 -0.34 21.13
C ASP A 104 -1.66 -0.52 19.62
N MET A 105 -2.22 0.40 18.82
CA MET A 105 -2.07 0.39 17.37
C MET A 105 -0.85 1.16 16.89
N VAL A 106 -0.15 1.85 17.80
CA VAL A 106 1.00 2.71 17.56
C VAL A 106 2.27 2.00 17.96
N MET A 107 2.45 1.71 19.26
CA MET A 107 3.63 1.03 19.82
C MET A 107 3.23 -0.39 20.23
N ARG A 108 3.93 -1.42 19.78
CA ARG A 108 3.59 -2.82 20.11
C ARG A 108 4.81 -3.57 20.60
N CYS A 109 4.64 -4.39 21.63
CA CYS A 109 5.70 -5.28 22.10
C CYS A 109 5.74 -6.53 21.22
N VAL A 110 6.81 -6.67 20.44
CA VAL A 110 7.05 -7.81 19.55
C VAL A 110 7.85 -8.87 20.29
N ARG A 111 7.44 -10.12 20.15
CA ARG A 111 8.19 -11.33 20.49
C ARG A 111 8.68 -11.99 19.20
N ASP A 112 10.00 -12.12 19.05
CA ASP A 112 10.61 -12.83 17.92
C ASP A 112 10.87 -14.29 18.29
N LEU A 113 9.95 -15.17 17.90
CA LEU A 113 10.07 -16.61 18.17
C LEU A 113 11.19 -17.30 17.38
N ALA A 114 11.92 -16.60 16.49
CA ALA A 114 13.16 -17.12 15.93
C ALA A 114 14.35 -17.02 16.89
N GLN A 115 14.28 -16.07 17.83
CA GLN A 115 15.34 -15.79 18.82
C GLN A 115 15.00 -16.32 20.22
N ASP A 116 13.73 -16.68 20.49
CA ASP A 116 13.28 -17.23 21.77
C ASP A 116 13.74 -18.68 21.94
N LEU A 117 14.59 -19.00 22.93
CA LEU A 117 15.10 -20.36 23.14
C LEU A 117 14.15 -21.23 23.99
N SER A 118 13.14 -20.63 24.61
CA SER A 118 12.27 -21.30 25.57
C SER A 118 10.80 -20.88 25.42
N PRO A 119 10.19 -20.95 24.22
CA PRO A 119 8.78 -20.65 24.08
C PRO A 119 7.95 -21.68 24.85
N THR A 120 7.12 -21.26 25.80
CA THR A 120 6.15 -22.18 26.42
C THR A 120 4.94 -22.36 25.48
N GLU A 121 4.27 -23.52 25.53
CA GLU A 121 3.06 -23.74 24.70
C GLU A 121 1.98 -22.69 24.99
N ASP A 122 1.82 -22.32 26.26
CA ASP A 122 0.91 -21.25 26.71
C ASP A 122 1.27 -19.86 26.15
N ASP A 123 2.57 -19.55 25.99
CA ASP A 123 3.01 -18.29 25.36
C ASP A 123 2.52 -18.20 23.91
N THR A 124 2.50 -19.31 23.16
CA THR A 124 2.14 -19.28 21.73
C THR A 124 0.64 -19.15 21.48
N LEU A 125 -0.20 -19.70 22.36
CA LEU A 125 -1.66 -19.71 22.21
C LEU A 125 -2.26 -18.29 22.24
N ASN A 126 -1.61 -17.35 22.91
CA ASN A 126 -2.06 -15.96 23.07
C ASN A 126 -1.37 -14.97 22.14
N LEU A 127 -0.63 -15.45 21.14
CA LEU A 127 0.09 -14.60 20.19
C LEU A 127 -0.59 -14.59 18.80
N LYS A 128 -0.47 -13.47 18.08
CA LYS A 128 -0.87 -13.29 16.68
C LYS A 128 0.27 -12.67 15.88
N ARG A 129 0.27 -12.86 14.56
CA ARG A 129 1.26 -12.22 13.69
C ARG A 129 1.17 -10.70 13.82
N GLU A 130 2.33 -10.04 13.91
CA GLU A 130 2.42 -8.60 13.70
C GLU A 130 1.84 -8.25 12.31
N ARG A 131 1.31 -7.05 12.13
CA ARG A 131 0.58 -6.64 10.91
C ARG A 131 1.36 -5.68 10.03
N ALA A 132 2.39 -5.02 10.56
CA ALA A 132 3.32 -4.21 9.79
C ALA A 132 3.98 -5.03 8.66
N PRO A 133 3.86 -4.60 7.39
CA PRO A 133 4.43 -5.33 6.26
C PRO A 133 5.94 -5.08 6.13
N PHE A 134 6.40 -3.86 6.42
CA PHE A 134 7.79 -3.44 6.29
C PHE A 134 8.32 -2.85 7.58
N VAL A 135 9.60 -3.13 7.85
CA VAL A 135 10.29 -2.77 9.08
C VAL A 135 11.71 -2.31 8.80
N HIS A 136 12.28 -1.52 9.70
CA HIS A 136 13.70 -1.16 9.70
C HIS A 136 14.18 -0.90 11.13
N GLY A 137 15.49 -0.74 11.29
CA GLY A 137 16.12 -0.49 12.59
C GLY A 137 17.05 -1.63 13.01
N SER A 138 17.57 -1.53 14.22
CA SER A 138 18.51 -2.52 14.77
C SER A 138 18.39 -2.58 16.30
N GLY A 139 18.82 -3.71 16.88
CA GLY A 139 18.64 -3.96 18.31
C GLY A 139 17.18 -3.83 18.72
N LYS A 140 16.90 -2.97 19.71
CA LYS A 140 15.55 -2.71 20.23
C LYS A 140 14.86 -1.49 19.62
N ASP A 141 15.55 -0.71 18.77
CA ASP A 141 14.94 0.43 18.10
C ASP A 141 14.44 0.02 16.72
N VAL A 142 13.24 -0.55 16.69
CA VAL A 142 12.61 -1.07 15.48
C VAL A 142 11.40 -0.22 15.11
N HIS A 143 11.32 0.12 13.83
CA HIS A 143 10.27 0.95 13.28
C HIS A 143 9.54 0.20 12.18
N TYR A 144 8.24 0.44 12.03
CA TYR A 144 7.46 -0.04 10.89
C TYR A 144 7.03 1.08 9.96
N THR A 145 6.92 0.73 8.68
CA THR A 145 6.38 1.60 7.64
C THR A 145 5.15 0.94 7.02
N ARG A 146 4.03 1.67 7.00
CA ARG A 146 2.84 1.29 6.24
C ARG A 146 2.81 2.11 4.97
N VAL A 147 2.35 1.49 3.89
CA VAL A 147 2.04 2.20 2.66
C VAL A 147 0.61 2.73 2.72
N SER A 148 0.40 3.91 2.18
CA SER A 148 -0.92 4.48 1.95
C SER A 148 -1.44 4.06 0.57
N GLU A 149 -2.73 3.79 0.49
CA GLU A 149 -3.41 3.41 -0.75
C GLU A 149 -4.55 4.38 -1.02
N ASP A 150 -4.68 4.81 -2.28
CA ASP A 150 -5.83 5.54 -2.78
C ASP A 150 -6.80 4.58 -3.48
N ALA A 151 -8.08 4.68 -3.15
CA ALA A 151 -9.14 3.84 -3.69
C ALA A 151 -9.97 4.65 -4.69
N ASN A 152 -9.67 4.47 -5.98
CA ASN A 152 -10.33 5.21 -7.05
C ASN A 152 -11.27 4.31 -7.85
N VAL A 153 -12.43 4.86 -8.21
CA VAL A 153 -13.43 4.19 -9.06
C VAL A 153 -13.32 4.74 -10.48
N HIS A 154 -13.08 3.85 -11.43
CA HIS A 154 -12.96 4.14 -12.86
C HIS A 154 -14.16 3.59 -13.60
N ASN A 155 -14.74 4.40 -14.48
CA ASN A 155 -15.79 3.96 -15.39
C ASN A 155 -15.20 3.86 -16.80
N ALA A 156 -15.15 2.65 -17.34
CA ALA A 156 -14.86 2.43 -18.75
C ALA A 156 -16.20 2.26 -19.48
N SER A 157 -16.52 3.14 -20.44
CA SER A 157 -17.69 3.00 -21.31
C SER A 157 -17.27 2.84 -22.76
N ILE A 158 -17.94 1.94 -23.48
CA ILE A 158 -17.80 1.80 -24.94
C ILE A 158 -18.38 3.03 -25.65
N ASP A 159 -19.37 3.69 -25.04
CA ASP A 159 -19.95 4.95 -25.50
C ASP A 159 -19.91 6.01 -24.36
N PRO A 160 -19.08 7.06 -24.45
CA PRO A 160 -18.99 8.11 -23.44
C PRO A 160 -20.33 8.83 -23.16
N MET A 161 -21.25 8.82 -24.13
CA MET A 161 -22.58 9.44 -24.03
C MET A 161 -23.65 8.49 -23.48
N ARG A 162 -23.36 7.19 -23.35
CA ARG A 162 -24.32 6.17 -22.93
C ARG A 162 -23.79 5.37 -21.74
N LYS A 163 -24.21 5.77 -20.54
CA LYS A 163 -23.86 5.09 -19.28
C LYS A 163 -24.97 4.13 -18.87
N ASP A 164 -24.89 2.90 -19.35
CA ASP A 164 -25.76 1.80 -18.91
C ASP A 164 -24.95 0.56 -18.49
N ALA A 165 -25.59 -0.38 -17.79
CA ALA A 165 -24.94 -1.58 -17.27
C ALA A 165 -24.44 -2.56 -18.36
N THR A 166 -24.86 -2.36 -19.61
CA THR A 166 -24.43 -3.16 -20.77
C THR A 166 -23.22 -2.56 -21.48
N ASN A 167 -23.01 -1.24 -21.37
CA ASN A 167 -21.98 -0.49 -22.09
C ASN A 167 -20.89 0.08 -21.16
N SER A 168 -21.08 0.03 -19.84
CA SER A 168 -20.19 0.63 -18.85
C SER A 168 -19.71 -0.39 -17.82
N ASN A 169 -18.41 -0.54 -17.68
CA ASN A 169 -17.78 -1.32 -16.61
C ASN A 169 -17.20 -0.38 -15.56
N VAL A 170 -17.51 -0.67 -14.29
CA VAL A 170 -16.95 0.04 -13.13
C VAL A 170 -15.79 -0.78 -12.58
N PHE A 171 -14.60 -0.20 -12.54
CA PHE A 171 -13.40 -0.80 -11.96
C PHE A 171 -13.00 -0.04 -10.70
N ARG A 172 -12.70 -0.76 -9.61
CA ARG A 172 -12.13 -0.16 -8.40
C ARG A 172 -10.65 -0.47 -8.32
N TYR A 173 -9.80 0.55 -8.26
CA TYR A 173 -8.36 0.40 -8.09
C TYR A 173 -7.95 0.85 -6.69
N ARG A 174 -7.27 -0.02 -5.94
CA ARG A 174 -6.51 0.35 -4.74
C ARG A 174 -5.04 0.47 -5.16
N ALA A 175 -4.58 1.70 -5.34
CA ALA A 175 -3.24 2.00 -5.85
C ALA A 175 -2.39 2.68 -4.78
N LEU A 176 -1.06 2.55 -4.87
CA LEU A 176 -0.16 3.24 -3.96
C LEU A 176 -0.32 4.74 -4.16
N GLU A 177 -0.56 5.47 -3.07
CA GLU A 177 -0.79 6.91 -3.11
C GLU A 177 0.45 7.68 -3.60
N ARG A 178 0.21 8.75 -4.36
CA ARG A 178 1.27 9.70 -4.79
C ARG A 178 2.02 10.29 -3.60
N GLY A 179 3.24 10.77 -3.84
CA GLY A 179 4.10 11.39 -2.83
C GLY A 179 4.91 10.39 -2.00
N GLN A 180 4.53 9.12 -1.98
CA GLN A 180 5.32 8.07 -1.31
C GLN A 180 6.65 7.81 -2.02
N ARG A 181 7.64 7.36 -1.23
CA ARG A 181 8.98 7.04 -1.69
C ARG A 181 9.31 5.58 -1.38
N PHE A 182 9.93 4.93 -2.36
CA PHE A 182 10.42 3.56 -2.27
C PHE A 182 11.89 3.52 -2.66
N VAL A 183 12.65 2.61 -2.08
CA VAL A 183 14.06 2.40 -2.42
C VAL A 183 14.22 1.00 -2.97
N SER A 184 14.92 0.89 -4.09
CA SER A 184 15.37 -0.36 -4.70
C SER A 184 16.88 -0.30 -4.96
N TYR A 185 17.45 -1.45 -5.29
CA TYR A 185 18.84 -1.60 -5.69
C TYR A 185 18.91 -2.41 -6.99
N VAL A 186 19.89 -2.08 -7.83
CA VAL A 186 20.27 -2.92 -8.98
C VAL A 186 21.65 -3.48 -8.70
N LEU A 187 21.78 -4.80 -8.74
CA LEU A 187 22.99 -5.52 -8.35
C LEU A 187 23.66 -6.21 -9.53
N SER A 188 24.99 -6.33 -9.50
CA SER A 188 25.74 -7.24 -10.35
C SER A 188 27.12 -7.52 -9.75
N GLU A 189 27.68 -8.69 -10.04
CA GLU A 189 29.11 -8.93 -9.81
C GLU A 189 29.98 -8.23 -10.88
N ASP A 190 29.37 -7.84 -12.00
CA ASP A 190 30.04 -7.11 -13.09
C ASP A 190 29.64 -5.62 -13.06
N ALA A 191 30.58 -4.77 -12.63
CA ALA A 191 30.39 -3.33 -12.58
C ALA A 191 30.15 -2.70 -13.97
N ALA A 192 30.63 -3.31 -15.06
CA ALA A 192 30.41 -2.81 -16.42
C ALA A 192 28.96 -2.99 -16.86
N LEU A 193 28.30 -4.09 -16.44
CA LEU A 193 26.86 -4.27 -16.67
C LEU A 193 26.04 -3.22 -15.92
N LEU A 194 26.40 -2.90 -14.67
CA LEU A 194 25.73 -1.84 -13.91
C LEU A 194 25.91 -0.47 -14.54
N ALA A 195 27.12 -0.16 -15.03
CA ALA A 195 27.38 1.10 -15.72
C ALA A 195 26.51 1.25 -16.97
N GLN A 196 26.33 0.18 -17.76
CA GLN A 196 25.45 0.17 -18.93
C GLN A 196 23.98 0.40 -18.55
N ILE A 197 23.48 -0.25 -17.50
CA ILE A 197 22.11 -0.02 -17.02
C ILE A 197 21.94 1.42 -16.53
N ARG A 198 22.89 1.95 -15.75
CA ARG A 198 22.84 3.32 -15.24
C ARG A 198 22.85 4.35 -16.37
N GLN A 199 23.67 4.14 -17.40
CA GLN A 199 23.70 4.99 -18.58
C GLN A 199 22.37 4.95 -19.35
N ALA A 200 21.78 3.77 -19.49
CA ALA A 200 20.50 3.59 -20.18
C ALA A 200 19.31 4.12 -19.37
N MET A 201 19.39 4.10 -18.04
CA MET A 201 18.33 4.49 -17.11
C MET A 201 18.80 5.60 -16.16
N PRO A 202 19.00 6.84 -16.64
CA PRO A 202 19.40 7.97 -15.80
C PRO A 202 18.27 8.42 -14.85
N SER A 203 18.58 9.34 -13.93
CA SER A 203 17.56 10.01 -13.13
C SER A 203 16.56 10.76 -14.00
N GLY A 204 15.26 10.65 -13.70
CA GLY A 204 14.23 11.30 -14.51
C GLY A 204 12.82 10.76 -14.29
N ILE A 205 11.93 11.09 -15.21
CA ILE A 205 10.53 10.65 -15.18
C ILE A 205 10.39 9.32 -15.93
N TYR A 206 9.75 8.36 -15.27
CA TYR A 206 9.48 7.03 -15.78
C TYR A 206 8.03 6.64 -15.54
N HIS A 207 7.57 5.62 -16.26
CA HIS A 207 6.25 5.04 -16.08
C HIS A 207 6.37 3.58 -15.61
N LEU A 208 5.82 3.29 -14.43
CA LEU A 208 5.78 1.97 -13.82
C LEU A 208 4.32 1.51 -13.64
N GLY A 209 4.10 0.20 -13.49
CA GLY A 209 2.76 -0.34 -13.22
C GLY A 209 1.80 -0.24 -14.41
N GLY A 210 0.51 -0.49 -14.17
CA GLY A 210 -0.55 -0.49 -15.19
C GLY A 210 -1.28 0.85 -15.35
N SER A 211 -2.24 0.88 -16.27
CA SER A 211 -3.23 1.97 -16.42
C SER A 211 -2.67 3.37 -16.70
N HIS A 212 -1.55 3.48 -17.43
CA HIS A 212 -0.91 4.76 -17.76
C HIS A 212 -1.86 5.81 -18.37
N ALA A 213 -2.79 5.39 -19.24
CA ALA A 213 -3.76 6.27 -19.87
C ALA A 213 -4.81 6.87 -18.89
N ALA A 214 -4.91 6.34 -17.68
CA ALA A 214 -5.83 6.78 -16.64
C ALA A 214 -5.15 7.63 -15.54
N GLY A 215 -3.96 8.17 -15.80
CA GLY A 215 -3.21 8.99 -14.84
C GLY A 215 -2.52 8.18 -13.74
N TYR A 216 -2.06 6.97 -14.07
CA TYR A 216 -1.33 6.10 -13.15
C TYR A 216 0.12 5.89 -13.57
N GLY A 217 0.96 5.74 -12.56
CA GLY A 217 2.25 5.10 -12.72
C GLY A 217 3.40 6.01 -13.10
N THR A 218 3.17 7.34 -13.20
CA THR A 218 4.27 8.29 -13.33
C THR A 218 5.08 8.35 -12.03
N VAL A 219 6.38 8.10 -12.15
CA VAL A 219 7.34 8.14 -11.05
C VAL A 219 8.56 8.97 -11.43
N HIS A 220 9.23 9.53 -10.43
CA HIS A 220 10.56 10.09 -10.58
C HIS A 220 11.59 9.12 -9.99
N LEU A 221 12.56 8.69 -10.80
CA LEU A 221 13.68 7.87 -10.36
C LEU A 221 14.88 8.78 -10.08
N ALA A 222 15.45 8.67 -8.89
CA ALA A 222 16.77 9.18 -8.57
C ALA A 222 17.74 7.99 -8.52
N VAL A 223 18.72 8.00 -9.41
CA VAL A 223 19.69 6.91 -9.60
C VAL A 223 21.02 7.33 -8.99
N GLY A 224 21.46 6.58 -7.98
CA GLY A 224 22.71 6.82 -7.26
C GLY A 224 23.96 6.35 -8.00
N ASP A 225 25.10 6.49 -7.34
CA ASP A 225 26.37 5.97 -7.81
C ASP A 225 26.50 4.45 -7.60
N VAL A 226 27.45 3.84 -8.32
CA VAL A 226 27.78 2.42 -8.15
C VAL A 226 28.70 2.29 -6.95
N GLU A 227 28.26 1.50 -5.98
CA GLU A 227 28.97 1.14 -4.76
C GLU A 227 29.49 -0.29 -4.87
N ALA A 228 30.69 -0.52 -4.38
CA ALA A 228 31.29 -1.84 -4.24
C ALA A 228 30.96 -2.44 -2.86
N ASP A 229 31.19 -3.73 -2.69
CA ASP A 229 30.96 -4.46 -1.43
C ASP A 229 29.53 -4.34 -0.88
N TRP A 230 28.54 -4.22 -1.77
CA TRP A 230 27.16 -4.10 -1.35
C TRP A 230 26.67 -5.39 -0.68
N SER A 231 25.96 -5.24 0.44
CA SER A 231 25.29 -6.33 1.15
C SER A 231 23.92 -5.89 1.61
N GLU A 232 22.94 -6.76 1.38
CA GLU A 232 21.60 -6.59 1.92
C GLU A 232 21.58 -6.99 3.40
N GLY A 233 21.14 -6.09 4.29
CA GLY A 233 20.92 -6.40 5.70
C GLY A 233 22.11 -7.08 6.38
N ALA A 234 23.18 -6.32 6.65
CA ALA A 234 24.42 -6.83 7.22
C ALA A 234 24.15 -7.76 8.42
N ALA A 235 24.69 -8.98 8.34
CA ALA A 235 24.42 -10.00 9.33
C ALA A 235 24.86 -9.56 10.73
N GLN A 236 23.93 -9.56 11.68
CA GLN A 236 24.28 -9.28 13.07
C GLN A 236 24.98 -10.51 13.69
N PRO A 237 25.87 -10.32 14.68
CA PRO A 237 26.46 -11.43 15.41
C PRO A 237 25.37 -12.34 15.98
N ALA A 238 25.52 -13.65 15.79
CA ALA A 238 24.59 -14.63 16.33
C ALA A 238 24.60 -14.55 17.87
N LYS A 239 23.49 -14.17 18.50
CA LYS A 239 23.44 -14.05 19.97
C LYS A 239 23.29 -15.38 20.72
N LYS A 240 22.99 -16.49 20.04
CA LYS A 240 22.47 -17.71 20.71
C LYS A 240 22.88 -19.04 20.04
N ALA A 241 24.02 -19.09 19.34
CA ALA A 241 24.45 -20.25 18.54
C ALA A 241 23.40 -20.73 17.50
N LEU A 242 22.57 -19.81 17.02
CA LEU A 242 21.57 -20.03 15.98
C LEU A 242 21.95 -19.24 14.73
N THR A 243 21.57 -19.81 13.59
CA THR A 243 21.58 -19.14 12.29
C THR A 243 20.14 -18.95 11.85
N VAL A 244 19.69 -17.69 11.81
CA VAL A 244 18.33 -17.32 11.42
C VAL A 244 18.36 -16.77 10.00
N VAL A 245 17.68 -17.46 9.07
CA VAL A 245 17.56 -17.03 7.67
C VAL A 245 16.18 -16.43 7.45
N THR A 246 16.12 -15.19 6.98
CA THR A 246 14.87 -14.50 6.64
C THR A 246 14.83 -14.18 5.15
N LEU A 247 13.76 -14.59 4.47
CA LEU A 247 13.57 -14.28 3.05
C LEU A 247 13.16 -12.80 2.91
N LEU A 248 13.96 -12.01 2.20
CA LEU A 248 13.73 -10.57 1.96
C LEU A 248 12.93 -10.30 0.69
N SER A 249 12.63 -11.33 -0.10
CA SER A 249 11.70 -11.29 -1.21
C SER A 249 11.01 -12.65 -1.32
N ASP A 250 9.98 -12.75 -2.17
CA ASP A 250 9.44 -14.05 -2.51
C ASP A 250 10.53 -14.92 -3.17
N VAL A 251 10.48 -16.23 -2.95
CA VAL A 251 11.46 -17.18 -3.47
C VAL A 251 10.76 -18.31 -4.22
N ILE A 252 11.08 -18.44 -5.50
CA ILE A 252 10.55 -19.49 -6.37
C ILE A 252 11.57 -20.62 -6.41
N LEU A 253 11.19 -21.79 -5.93
CA LEU A 253 12.03 -22.98 -5.92
C LEU A 253 11.42 -24.06 -6.81
N GLN A 254 12.29 -24.86 -7.41
CA GLN A 254 11.89 -26.04 -8.16
C GLN A 254 12.85 -27.18 -7.86
N ASP A 255 12.31 -28.39 -7.89
CA ASP A 255 13.07 -29.63 -7.93
C ASP A 255 12.66 -30.41 -9.18
N GLN A 256 13.62 -30.69 -10.07
CA GLN A 256 13.38 -31.37 -11.35
C GLN A 256 12.21 -30.79 -12.17
N GLY A 257 12.06 -29.46 -12.14
CA GLY A 257 11.00 -28.73 -12.85
C GLY A 257 9.65 -28.68 -12.13
N GLN A 258 9.49 -29.34 -10.98
CA GLN A 258 8.30 -29.27 -10.14
C GLN A 258 8.42 -28.17 -9.09
N PRO A 259 7.36 -27.40 -8.77
CA PRO A 259 7.39 -26.42 -7.69
C PRO A 259 7.79 -27.05 -6.35
N MET A 260 8.67 -26.37 -5.63
CA MET A 260 9.16 -26.78 -4.31
C MET A 260 8.85 -25.69 -3.28
N THR A 261 8.38 -26.09 -2.09
CA THR A 261 8.10 -25.16 -0.98
C THR A 261 8.87 -25.50 0.29
N ASP A 262 9.78 -26.48 0.24
CA ASP A 262 10.66 -26.81 1.36
C ASP A 262 12.03 -26.13 1.17
N PHE A 263 12.20 -24.99 1.84
CA PHE A 263 13.45 -24.25 1.81
C PHE A 263 14.61 -25.01 2.45
N THR A 264 14.35 -25.81 3.49
CA THR A 264 15.39 -26.57 4.20
C THR A 264 15.93 -27.68 3.31
N ALA A 265 15.05 -28.40 2.61
CA ALA A 265 15.47 -29.38 1.61
C ALA A 265 16.23 -28.74 0.46
N TYR A 266 15.81 -27.55 -0.01
CA TYR A 266 16.55 -26.78 -1.02
C TYR A 266 17.96 -26.42 -0.55
N LEU A 267 18.11 -25.87 0.66
CA LEU A 267 19.43 -25.56 1.23
C LEU A 267 20.27 -26.83 1.41
N SER A 268 19.66 -27.92 1.86
CA SER A 268 20.35 -29.21 2.04
C SER A 268 20.95 -29.71 0.74
N GLY A 269 20.16 -29.71 -0.34
CA GLY A 269 20.62 -30.08 -1.68
C GLY A 269 21.72 -29.16 -2.20
N ARG A 270 21.59 -27.84 -1.97
CA ARG A 270 22.58 -26.85 -2.42
C ARG A 270 23.91 -26.93 -1.68
N LEU A 271 23.90 -27.33 -0.41
CA LEU A 271 25.10 -27.51 0.42
C LEU A 271 25.65 -28.94 0.38
N GLY A 272 24.92 -29.89 -0.21
CA GLY A 272 25.32 -31.30 -0.27
C GLY A 272 25.28 -32.02 1.09
N ARG A 273 24.50 -31.53 2.06
CA ARG A 273 24.32 -32.17 3.37
C ARG A 273 22.90 -31.97 3.90
N THR A 274 22.42 -32.90 4.71
CA THR A 274 21.09 -32.79 5.32
C THR A 274 21.09 -31.75 6.43
N LEU A 275 20.28 -30.70 6.26
CA LEU A 275 19.98 -29.75 7.31
C LEU A 275 18.67 -30.11 8.01
N LYS A 276 18.57 -29.73 9.28
CA LYS A 276 17.32 -29.77 10.03
C LYS A 276 17.05 -28.37 10.58
N ALA A 277 15.93 -27.78 10.17
CA ALA A 277 15.47 -26.55 10.80
C ALA A 277 14.93 -26.89 12.19
N GLU A 278 15.36 -26.15 13.20
CA GLU A 278 14.80 -26.23 14.55
C GLU A 278 13.39 -25.63 14.57
N ARG A 279 13.19 -24.51 13.86
CA ARG A 279 11.92 -23.79 13.77
C ARG A 279 11.72 -23.21 12.37
N VAL A 280 10.47 -23.17 11.95
CA VAL A 280 10.06 -22.66 10.64
C VAL A 280 8.83 -21.77 10.79
N PHE A 281 8.96 -20.52 10.35
CA PHE A 281 7.88 -19.54 10.27
C PHE A 281 7.70 -19.17 8.81
N ALA A 282 7.13 -20.08 8.01
CA ALA A 282 6.99 -19.92 6.57
C ALA A 282 5.56 -19.58 6.17
N ALA A 283 5.42 -18.94 5.02
CA ALA A 283 4.16 -18.85 4.29
C ALA A 283 4.45 -19.04 2.79
N THR A 284 3.44 -19.46 2.03
CA THR A 284 3.51 -19.51 0.57
C THR A 284 2.61 -18.46 -0.04
N THR A 285 2.91 -18.08 -1.27
CA THR A 285 2.12 -17.14 -2.08
C THR A 285 2.12 -17.58 -3.53
N THR A 286 1.22 -17.02 -4.32
CA THR A 286 1.20 -17.20 -5.78
C THR A 286 1.72 -15.94 -6.44
N VAL A 287 2.79 -16.10 -7.21
CA VAL A 287 3.41 -15.03 -7.98
C VAL A 287 3.14 -15.21 -9.46
N GLY A 288 3.13 -14.10 -10.18
CA GLY A 288 2.90 -14.07 -11.60
C GLY A 288 2.96 -12.63 -12.10
N ALA A 289 2.97 -12.47 -13.41
CA ALA A 289 3.10 -11.18 -14.05
C ALA A 289 2.35 -11.18 -15.38
N PHE A 290 2.38 -10.04 -16.06
CA PHE A 290 1.85 -9.88 -17.40
C PHE A 290 2.97 -9.50 -18.35
N ASN A 291 3.15 -10.27 -19.41
CA ASN A 291 4.09 -9.92 -20.46
C ASN A 291 3.40 -9.01 -21.48
N ARG A 292 3.71 -7.70 -21.41
CA ARG A 292 3.14 -6.69 -22.32
C ARG A 292 3.43 -6.98 -23.79
N LYS A 293 4.58 -7.56 -24.11
CA LYS A 293 4.95 -7.86 -25.50
C LYS A 293 4.10 -8.98 -26.08
N TRP A 294 3.81 -10.01 -25.28
CA TRP A 294 2.95 -11.13 -25.70
C TRP A 294 1.46 -10.79 -25.57
N GLY A 295 1.11 -9.78 -24.77
CA GLY A 295 -0.28 -9.49 -24.42
C GLY A 295 -0.89 -10.61 -23.55
N LEU A 296 -0.05 -11.39 -22.87
CA LEU A 296 -0.46 -12.58 -22.12
C LEU A 296 0.07 -12.58 -20.69
N PRO A 297 -0.67 -13.17 -19.73
CA PRO A 297 -0.13 -13.44 -18.41
C PRO A 297 1.03 -14.43 -18.50
N GLN A 298 2.03 -14.26 -17.65
CA GLN A 298 3.05 -15.27 -17.41
C GLN A 298 2.46 -16.41 -16.58
N PRO A 299 3.02 -17.63 -16.67
CA PRO A 299 2.64 -18.74 -15.81
C PRO A 299 2.69 -18.33 -14.33
N GLN A 300 1.63 -18.64 -13.60
CA GLN A 300 1.58 -18.44 -12.17
C GLN A 300 2.44 -19.51 -11.50
N GLN A 301 3.21 -19.11 -10.49
CA GLN A 301 4.12 -20.01 -9.75
C GLN A 301 3.85 -19.89 -8.26
N VAL A 302 3.96 -21.02 -7.57
CA VAL A 302 3.99 -21.02 -6.10
C VAL A 302 5.37 -20.54 -5.66
N ALA A 303 5.41 -19.64 -4.70
CA ALA A 303 6.63 -19.13 -4.09
C ALA A 303 6.54 -19.20 -2.57
N LEU A 304 7.70 -19.31 -1.92
CA LEU A 304 7.83 -18.97 -0.50
C LEU A 304 7.70 -17.46 -0.35
N ALA A 305 6.82 -17.02 0.54
CA ALA A 305 6.55 -15.60 0.73
C ALA A 305 7.72 -14.90 1.46
N MET A 306 7.99 -13.66 1.08
CA MET A 306 8.89 -12.77 1.80
C MET A 306 8.49 -12.67 3.28
N GLY A 307 9.47 -12.47 4.16
CA GLY A 307 9.31 -12.53 5.61
C GLY A 307 9.39 -13.96 6.18
N SER A 308 9.31 -15.02 5.36
CA SER A 308 9.48 -16.38 5.87
C SER A 308 10.85 -16.56 6.55
N THR A 309 10.83 -17.13 7.76
CA THR A 309 12.01 -17.25 8.63
C THR A 309 12.29 -18.70 8.98
N TYR A 310 13.55 -19.12 8.87
CA TYR A 310 14.03 -20.48 9.15
C TYR A 310 15.16 -20.41 10.16
N VAL A 311 15.11 -21.26 11.18
CA VAL A 311 16.09 -21.29 12.27
C VAL A 311 16.84 -22.60 12.23
N TYR A 312 18.17 -22.52 12.23
CA TYR A 312 19.08 -23.65 12.25
C TYR A 312 20.07 -23.51 13.40
N ALA A 313 20.59 -24.64 13.90
CA ALA A 313 21.77 -24.62 14.75
C ALA A 313 22.95 -24.02 13.96
N ALA A 314 23.72 -23.11 14.58
CA ALA A 314 24.89 -22.52 13.91
C ALA A 314 25.99 -23.55 13.61
N SER A 315 26.02 -24.67 14.35
CA SER A 315 26.87 -25.84 14.04
C SER A 315 26.50 -26.49 12.71
N ASP A 316 25.21 -26.53 12.40
CA ASP A 316 24.67 -27.22 11.22
C ASP A 316 24.65 -26.29 10.00
N LEU A 317 24.53 -24.98 10.22
CA LEU A 317 24.55 -23.96 9.17
C LEU A 317 25.36 -22.73 9.60
N PRO A 318 26.70 -22.76 9.47
CA PRO A 318 27.53 -21.60 9.77
C PRO A 318 27.33 -20.48 8.74
N LEU A 319 27.56 -19.23 9.16
CA LEU A 319 27.37 -18.04 8.31
C LEU A 319 28.21 -18.06 7.03
N SER A 320 29.38 -18.70 7.06
CA SER A 320 30.26 -18.86 5.90
C SER A 320 29.57 -19.51 4.71
N ASP A 321 28.69 -20.47 4.98
CA ASP A 321 28.03 -21.30 3.96
C ASP A 321 26.92 -20.52 3.23
N LEU A 322 26.45 -19.42 3.85
CA LEU A 322 25.38 -18.58 3.32
C LEU A 322 25.90 -17.32 2.62
N LYS A 323 27.20 -17.00 2.71
CA LYS A 323 27.76 -15.73 2.19
C LYS A 323 27.40 -15.49 0.72
N THR A 324 27.65 -16.47 -0.14
CA THR A 324 27.32 -16.37 -1.58
C THR A 324 25.82 -16.31 -1.81
N MET A 325 25.01 -17.02 -1.01
CA MET A 325 23.56 -17.01 -1.13
C MET A 325 22.96 -15.65 -0.74
N VAL A 326 23.46 -15.01 0.31
CA VAL A 326 23.05 -13.64 0.71
C VAL A 326 23.41 -12.64 -0.38
N GLN A 327 24.61 -12.75 -0.97
CA GLN A 327 25.05 -11.85 -2.03
C GLN A 327 24.23 -12.05 -3.32
N GLN A 328 24.13 -13.28 -3.82
CA GLN A 328 23.56 -13.57 -5.14
C GLN A 328 22.06 -13.88 -5.13
N GLY A 329 21.48 -14.22 -3.98
CA GLY A 329 20.14 -14.76 -3.88
C GLY A 329 20.01 -16.24 -4.31
N VAL A 330 18.84 -16.80 -4.07
CA VAL A 330 18.49 -18.22 -4.25
C VAL A 330 17.25 -18.40 -5.12
N GLY A 331 17.03 -19.62 -5.63
CA GLY A 331 15.87 -19.92 -6.47
C GLY A 331 15.93 -19.28 -7.86
N LEU A 332 14.76 -19.19 -8.49
CA LEU A 332 14.56 -18.72 -9.86
C LEU A 332 14.22 -17.22 -9.93
N HIS A 333 14.39 -16.63 -11.11
CA HIS A 333 13.99 -15.25 -11.44
C HIS A 333 14.66 -14.18 -10.57
N ARG A 334 15.94 -14.35 -10.21
CA ARG A 334 16.66 -13.41 -9.33
C ARG A 334 16.82 -12.03 -9.98
N GLY A 335 16.93 -12.00 -11.31
CA GLY A 335 16.91 -10.80 -12.14
C GLY A 335 15.64 -9.95 -12.00
N GLU A 336 14.57 -10.51 -11.44
CA GLU A 336 13.25 -9.90 -11.32
C GLU A 336 12.89 -9.46 -9.89
N GLY A 337 13.83 -9.63 -8.96
CA GLY A 337 13.66 -9.26 -7.55
C GLY A 337 13.17 -10.39 -6.66
N PHE A 338 13.25 -11.64 -7.12
CA PHE A 338 13.02 -12.83 -6.30
C PHE A 338 14.32 -13.35 -5.68
N GLY A 339 14.21 -14.23 -4.68
CA GLY A 339 15.36 -14.98 -4.18
C GLY A 339 16.23 -14.28 -3.13
N ARG A 340 15.85 -13.11 -2.62
CA ARG A 340 16.66 -12.36 -1.64
C ARG A 340 16.49 -12.92 -0.24
N LEU A 341 17.58 -12.96 0.53
CA LEU A 341 17.59 -13.38 1.93
C LEU A 341 18.60 -12.58 2.74
N ALA A 342 18.37 -12.49 4.04
CA ALA A 342 19.33 -12.02 5.03
C ALA A 342 19.51 -13.09 6.12
N VAL A 343 20.62 -12.97 6.84
CA VAL A 343 20.97 -13.88 7.94
C VAL A 343 21.18 -13.07 9.20
N ASN A 344 20.58 -13.52 10.31
CA ASN A 344 20.60 -12.82 11.59
C ASN A 344 20.23 -11.34 11.45
N LEU A 345 19.16 -11.07 10.70
CA LEU A 345 18.71 -9.71 10.41
C LEU A 345 18.36 -8.94 11.69
N PHE A 346 17.83 -9.65 12.70
CA PHE A 346 17.53 -9.16 14.04
C PHE A 346 18.02 -10.16 15.09
N SER A 347 18.46 -9.67 16.25
CA SER A 347 19.06 -10.50 17.31
C SER A 347 18.32 -10.50 18.65
N GLU A 348 17.36 -9.61 18.84
CA GLU A 348 16.58 -9.50 20.08
C GLU A 348 15.41 -10.50 20.05
N ASP A 349 15.11 -11.12 21.19
CA ASP A 349 13.90 -11.94 21.35
C ASP A 349 12.64 -11.12 21.64
N SER A 350 12.81 -9.88 22.09
CA SER A 350 11.74 -8.97 22.44
C SER A 350 12.16 -7.51 22.27
N PHE A 351 11.27 -6.70 21.72
CA PHE A 351 11.49 -5.26 21.50
C PHE A 351 10.16 -4.56 21.19
N ASP A 352 10.14 -3.25 21.38
CA ASP A 352 9.01 -2.41 20.96
C ASP A 352 9.15 -2.02 19.49
N ILE A 353 8.04 -2.09 18.76
CA ILE A 353 7.95 -1.61 17.39
C ILE A 353 7.04 -0.38 17.33
N LYS A 354 7.50 0.67 16.65
CA LYS A 354 6.81 1.97 16.56
C LYS A 354 6.71 2.47 15.12
N PRO A 355 5.78 3.38 14.78
CA PRO A 355 5.72 3.90 13.42
C PRO A 355 6.97 4.71 13.11
N ALA A 356 7.50 4.54 11.90
CA ALA A 356 8.52 5.45 11.38
C ALA A 356 7.96 6.89 11.37
N ALA A 357 8.78 7.86 11.77
CA ALA A 357 8.37 9.26 11.75
C ALA A 357 7.94 9.67 10.33
N ALA A 358 6.77 10.29 10.20
CA ALA A 358 6.30 10.82 8.93
C ALA A 358 7.28 11.89 8.45
N ARG A 359 7.91 11.69 7.28
CA ARG A 359 8.69 12.73 6.64
C ARG A 359 7.71 13.83 6.22
N VAL A 360 7.90 15.05 6.73
CA VAL A 360 7.17 16.23 6.24
C VAL A 360 7.44 16.31 4.75
N GLN A 361 6.40 16.12 3.93
CA GLN A 361 6.53 16.27 2.49
C GLN A 361 6.96 17.72 2.22
N ALA A 362 8.10 17.89 1.55
CA ALA A 362 8.42 19.18 0.93
C ALA A 362 7.23 19.50 0.02
N GLY A 363 6.64 20.68 0.23
CA GLY A 363 5.32 21.05 -0.25
C GLY A 363 5.04 20.59 -1.67
N THR A 364 3.79 20.15 -1.88
CA THR A 364 3.19 19.94 -3.19
C THR A 364 3.68 21.03 -4.15
N PRO A 365 4.21 20.70 -5.34
CA PRO A 365 4.46 21.73 -6.34
C PRO A 365 3.15 22.47 -6.51
N ASN A 366 3.20 23.77 -6.25
CA ASN A 366 2.11 24.70 -6.47
C ASN A 366 1.88 24.69 -7.98
N ASN A 367 1.08 23.73 -8.47
CA ASN A 367 0.64 23.73 -9.86
C ASN A 367 -0.08 25.06 -10.02
N GLY A 368 0.44 25.88 -10.94
CA GLY A 368 0.12 27.29 -11.04
C GLY A 368 -1.37 27.60 -10.96
N GLN A 369 -1.66 28.84 -10.60
CA GLN A 369 -2.98 29.43 -10.36
C GLN A 369 -4.03 29.21 -11.48
N GLU A 370 -3.68 28.56 -12.59
CA GLU A 370 -4.52 28.32 -13.76
C GLU A 370 -5.58 27.21 -13.59
N ASN A 371 -5.47 26.27 -12.64
CA ASN A 371 -6.42 25.14 -12.47
C ASN A 371 -7.21 25.12 -11.14
N HIS A 372 -7.11 26.17 -10.33
CA HIS A 372 -7.75 26.23 -9.01
C HIS A 372 -9.28 26.00 -9.03
N PRO A 373 -10.06 26.51 -10.00
CA PRO A 373 -11.51 26.32 -10.00
C PRO A 373 -11.96 24.87 -10.21
N LEU A 374 -11.26 24.12 -11.07
CA LEU A 374 -11.57 22.70 -11.29
C LEU A 374 -11.18 21.86 -10.08
N ALA A 375 -10.02 22.15 -9.48
CA ALA A 375 -9.54 21.50 -8.28
C ALA A 375 -10.47 21.73 -7.08
N THR A 376 -10.93 22.98 -6.88
CA THR A 376 -11.97 23.33 -5.89
C THR A 376 -13.26 22.57 -6.15
N ARG A 377 -13.79 22.56 -7.38
CA ARG A 377 -15.01 21.79 -7.72
C ARG A 377 -14.88 20.29 -7.46
N MET A 378 -13.71 19.71 -7.74
CA MET A 378 -13.48 18.30 -7.44
C MET A 378 -13.37 18.05 -5.93
N ALA A 379 -12.75 18.98 -5.18
CA ALA A 379 -12.67 18.91 -3.72
C ALA A 379 -14.06 19.01 -3.09
N THR A 380 -14.91 19.93 -3.57
CA THR A 380 -16.32 20.04 -3.14
C THR A 380 -17.08 18.74 -3.38
N ARG A 381 -16.99 18.14 -4.58
CA ARG A 381 -17.62 16.84 -4.88
C ARG A 381 -17.15 15.70 -3.98
N ARG A 382 -15.87 15.71 -3.58
CA ARG A 382 -15.31 14.71 -2.66
C ARG A 382 -15.90 14.87 -1.26
N LEU A 383 -16.08 16.11 -0.81
CA LEU A 383 -16.75 16.43 0.45
C LEU A 383 -18.24 16.06 0.42
N GLU A 384 -18.95 16.34 -0.68
CA GLU A 384 -20.35 15.91 -0.89
C GLU A 384 -20.52 14.40 -0.76
N LEU A 385 -19.67 13.62 -1.45
CA LEU A 385 -19.73 12.16 -1.38
C LEU A 385 -19.44 11.64 0.03
N ALA A 386 -18.49 12.25 0.74
CA ALA A 386 -18.21 11.92 2.14
C ALA A 386 -19.41 12.25 3.04
N ALA A 387 -20.07 13.39 2.82
CA ALA A 387 -21.27 13.80 3.51
C ALA A 387 -22.43 12.83 3.29
N GLU A 388 -22.67 12.37 2.06
CA GLU A 388 -23.70 11.36 1.76
C GLU A 388 -23.46 10.04 2.51
N GLN A 389 -22.22 9.56 2.51
CA GLN A 389 -21.84 8.33 3.19
C GLN A 389 -21.97 8.46 4.71
N ALA A 390 -21.48 9.56 5.27
CA ALA A 390 -21.57 9.85 6.70
C ALA A 390 -23.03 10.04 7.13
N LEU A 391 -23.87 10.69 6.31
CA LEU A 391 -25.30 10.84 6.56
C LEU A 391 -26.01 9.48 6.56
N ALA A 392 -25.70 8.61 5.59
CA ALA A 392 -26.26 7.27 5.55
C ALA A 392 -25.87 6.43 6.79
N ALA A 393 -24.64 6.60 7.29
CA ALA A 393 -24.20 5.96 8.53
C ALA A 393 -24.91 6.57 9.76
N TYR A 394 -24.97 7.89 9.85
CA TYR A 394 -25.64 8.63 10.92
C TYR A 394 -27.10 8.21 11.06
N LEU A 395 -27.84 8.15 9.94
CA LEU A 395 -29.27 7.78 9.93
C LEU A 395 -29.55 6.36 10.44
N LYS A 396 -28.59 5.42 10.34
CA LYS A 396 -28.75 4.07 10.93
C LYS A 396 -28.80 4.10 12.45
N ASN A 397 -28.16 5.10 13.06
CA ASN A 397 -28.06 5.25 14.51
C ASN A 397 -29.11 6.23 15.06
N VAL A 398 -29.91 6.85 14.19
CA VAL A 398 -31.05 7.68 14.58
C VAL A 398 -32.26 6.80 14.86
N THR A 399 -32.77 6.86 16.08
CA THR A 399 -33.97 6.12 16.49
C THR A 399 -35.09 7.07 16.90
N LEU A 400 -36.31 6.73 16.47
CA LEU A 400 -37.52 7.45 16.83
C LEU A 400 -38.06 6.91 18.15
N VAL A 401 -38.25 7.80 19.12
CA VAL A 401 -38.86 7.44 20.40
C VAL A 401 -40.33 7.85 20.33
N GLY A 402 -41.21 6.86 20.19
CA GLY A 402 -42.65 7.05 20.03
C GLY A 402 -43.10 7.17 18.57
N ARG A 403 -44.36 7.56 18.35
CA ARG A 403 -44.92 7.72 16.99
C ARG A 403 -44.32 8.97 16.32
N PRO A 404 -43.99 8.97 15.02
CA PRO A 404 -43.52 10.15 14.29
C PRO A 404 -44.66 11.16 14.01
N PRO A 405 -44.36 12.47 13.81
CA PRO A 405 -45.35 13.47 13.42
C PRO A 405 -46.26 12.99 12.30
N ALA A 406 -47.52 13.46 12.27
CA ALA A 406 -48.46 13.00 11.25
C ALA A 406 -47.90 13.23 9.83
N ASN A 407 -48.19 12.31 8.90
CA ASN A 407 -47.69 12.36 7.52
C ASN A 407 -48.01 13.70 6.82
N THR A 408 -49.12 14.34 7.16
CA THR A 408 -49.49 15.68 6.65
C THR A 408 -48.53 16.78 7.12
N GLN A 409 -48.01 16.69 8.35
CA GLN A 409 -47.02 17.63 8.88
C GLN A 409 -45.63 17.36 8.31
N LEU A 410 -45.24 16.08 8.19
CA LEU A 410 -43.98 15.71 7.55
C LEU A 410 -43.94 16.11 6.07
N SER A 411 -45.05 15.96 5.36
CA SER A 411 -45.17 16.40 3.95
C SER A 411 -45.02 17.91 3.82
N ARG A 412 -45.67 18.70 4.70
CA ARG A 412 -45.51 20.17 4.74
C ARG A 412 -44.08 20.59 5.03
N LEU A 413 -43.45 19.99 6.05
CA LEU A 413 -42.05 20.25 6.38
C LEU A 413 -41.13 19.93 5.19
N ARG A 414 -41.36 18.80 4.51
CA ARG A 414 -40.59 18.41 3.32
C ARG A 414 -40.75 19.40 2.17
N THR A 415 -41.95 19.96 1.97
CA THR A 415 -42.16 21.00 0.96
C THR A 415 -41.38 22.27 1.27
N VAL A 416 -41.36 22.70 2.53
CA VAL A 416 -40.60 23.88 2.96
C VAL A 416 -39.10 23.64 2.84
N LEU A 417 -38.61 22.47 3.26
CA LEU A 417 -37.20 22.09 3.11
C LEU A 417 -36.75 22.07 1.64
N ARG A 418 -37.59 21.58 0.73
CA ARG A 418 -37.31 21.59 -0.73
C ARG A 418 -37.39 22.98 -1.36
N ALA A 419 -38.11 23.92 -0.74
CA ALA A 419 -38.09 25.31 -1.15
C ALA A 419 -36.79 25.96 -0.69
N ALA A 420 -36.44 25.77 0.59
CA ALA A 420 -35.19 26.23 1.18
C ALA A 420 -33.94 25.72 0.45
N GLU A 421 -33.90 24.42 0.10
CA GLU A 421 -32.82 23.80 -0.68
C GLU A 421 -32.65 24.43 -2.07
N ARG A 422 -33.76 24.80 -2.74
CA ARG A 422 -33.70 25.45 -4.06
C ARG A 422 -33.29 26.91 -4.00
N GLU A 423 -33.56 27.58 -2.89
CA GLU A 423 -33.31 29.01 -2.70
C GLU A 423 -32.00 29.29 -1.95
N GLY A 424 -31.35 28.24 -1.42
CA GLY A 424 -30.15 28.37 -0.59
C GLY A 424 -30.40 29.10 0.74
N ASP A 425 -31.65 29.13 1.21
CA ASP A 425 -32.10 29.91 2.36
C ASP A 425 -32.96 29.08 3.31
N LEU A 426 -32.52 28.96 4.56
CA LEU A 426 -33.21 28.24 5.62
C LEU A 426 -34.23 29.09 6.39
N ALA A 427 -34.31 30.41 6.16
CA ALA A 427 -35.29 31.29 6.81
C ALA A 427 -36.76 30.82 6.65
N PRO A 428 -37.21 30.28 5.49
CA PRO A 428 -38.54 29.70 5.35
C PRO A 428 -38.80 28.51 6.28
N VAL A 429 -37.76 27.71 6.58
CA VAL A 429 -37.84 26.58 7.52
C VAL A 429 -38.05 27.10 8.94
N MET A 430 -37.28 28.11 9.34
CA MET A 430 -37.43 28.73 10.66
C MET A 430 -38.81 29.35 10.84
N TYR A 431 -39.26 30.12 9.84
CA TYR A 431 -40.59 30.71 9.83
C TYR A 431 -41.68 29.64 9.92
N HIS A 432 -41.52 28.50 9.22
CA HIS A 432 -42.46 27.39 9.31
C HIS A 432 -42.53 26.81 10.72
N LEU A 433 -41.36 26.58 11.36
CA LEU A 433 -41.27 26.04 12.71
C LEU A 433 -41.92 26.96 13.75
N ASP A 434 -41.71 28.28 13.64
CA ASP A 434 -42.28 29.28 14.56
C ASP A 434 -43.80 29.43 14.42
N ASN A 435 -44.33 29.18 13.21
CA ASN A 435 -45.75 29.29 12.91
C ASN A 435 -46.51 27.96 13.01
N LEU A 436 -45.89 26.90 13.56
CA LEU A 436 -46.60 25.70 13.94
C LEU A 436 -47.61 26.03 15.06
N ARG A 437 -48.91 26.02 14.74
CA ARG A 437 -50.01 26.21 15.72
C ARG A 437 -50.19 24.94 16.58
N ARG A 438 -51.40 24.35 16.60
CA ARG A 438 -51.68 23.04 17.24
C ARG A 438 -50.77 21.90 16.76
N ALA A 439 -50.08 22.05 15.63
CA ALA A 439 -49.11 21.09 15.14
C ALA A 439 -47.79 21.09 15.94
N ARG A 440 -47.48 22.16 16.69
CA ARG A 440 -46.22 22.30 17.44
C ARG A 440 -46.03 21.22 18.49
N GLU A 441 -47.11 20.86 19.20
CA GLU A 441 -47.15 19.75 20.18
C GLU A 441 -46.61 18.45 19.57
N GLN A 442 -46.91 18.19 18.29
CA GLN A 442 -46.40 17.00 17.62
C GLN A 442 -44.88 17.04 17.43
N PHE A 443 -44.24 18.19 17.32
CA PHE A 443 -42.78 18.30 17.17
C PHE A 443 -42.07 18.49 18.52
N THR A 444 -42.74 19.02 19.55
CA THR A 444 -42.16 19.21 20.89
C THR A 444 -42.20 17.94 21.73
N ASP A 445 -43.25 17.13 21.61
CA ASP A 445 -43.48 16.01 22.51
C ASP A 445 -42.80 14.72 22.04
N ARG A 446 -42.53 14.62 20.74
CA ARG A 446 -41.87 13.48 20.10
C ARG A 446 -40.37 13.66 20.13
N ARG A 447 -39.62 12.58 20.36
CA ARG A 447 -38.17 12.62 20.53
C ARG A 447 -37.41 11.87 19.44
N LEU A 448 -36.25 12.42 19.11
CA LEU A 448 -35.22 11.82 18.26
C LEU A 448 -34.07 11.42 19.19
N LYS A 449 -33.64 10.16 19.14
CA LYS A 449 -32.42 9.71 19.81
C LYS A 449 -31.32 9.56 18.77
N THR A 450 -30.22 10.27 19.01
CA THR A 450 -29.02 10.28 18.18
C THR A 450 -27.82 9.86 19.04
N GLU A 451 -26.65 9.68 18.44
CA GLU A 451 -25.41 9.40 19.19
C GLU A 451 -25.05 10.50 20.18
N LYS A 452 -25.40 11.76 19.89
CA LYS A 452 -25.12 12.92 20.74
C LYS A 452 -26.18 13.18 21.83
N GLY A 453 -27.23 12.34 21.88
CA GLY A 453 -28.29 12.41 22.89
C GLY A 453 -29.70 12.42 22.32
N THR A 454 -30.66 12.68 23.20
CA THR A 454 -32.10 12.68 22.89
C THR A 454 -32.65 14.11 22.90
N SER A 455 -33.33 14.52 21.81
CA SER A 455 -33.91 15.86 21.67
C SER A 455 -35.35 15.79 21.15
N SER A 456 -36.15 16.85 21.30
CA SER A 456 -37.42 16.96 20.55
C SER A 456 -37.13 17.10 19.06
N TRP A 457 -38.10 16.71 18.22
CA TRP A 457 -38.06 17.04 16.80
C TRP A 457 -37.97 18.55 16.57
N TYR A 458 -38.72 19.36 17.32
CA TYR A 458 -38.67 20.83 17.25
C TYR A 458 -37.27 21.35 17.63
N GLY A 459 -36.74 20.94 18.79
CA GLY A 459 -35.43 21.40 19.25
C GLY A 459 -34.29 20.93 18.35
N TRP A 460 -34.40 19.74 17.77
CA TRP A 460 -33.43 19.24 16.80
C TRP A 460 -33.47 20.07 15.51
N LEU A 461 -34.65 20.24 14.90
CA LEU A 461 -34.82 21.00 13.65
C LEU A 461 -34.40 22.46 13.83
N GLN A 462 -34.82 23.11 14.92
CA GLN A 462 -34.42 24.48 15.24
C GLN A 462 -32.89 24.58 15.37
N ALA A 463 -32.27 23.71 16.16
CA ALA A 463 -30.82 23.73 16.36
C ALA A 463 -30.01 23.41 15.10
N ARG A 464 -30.55 22.67 14.11
CA ARG A 464 -29.89 22.45 12.81
C ARG A 464 -30.02 23.69 11.92
N THR A 465 -31.22 24.26 11.89
CA THR A 465 -31.56 25.42 11.06
C THR A 465 -30.84 26.68 11.53
N GLU A 466 -30.63 26.87 12.84
CA GLU A 466 -29.91 28.04 13.39
C GLU A 466 -28.39 27.93 13.25
N LYS A 467 -27.83 26.73 13.38
CA LYS A 467 -26.38 26.53 13.46
C LYS A 467 -25.74 26.21 12.12
N CYS A 468 -26.52 25.75 11.13
CA CYS A 468 -26.02 25.28 9.83
C CYS A 468 -24.78 24.38 9.97
N ASP A 469 -24.84 23.44 10.92
CA ASP A 469 -23.71 22.61 11.34
C ASP A 469 -23.86 21.16 10.87
N GLY A 470 -24.49 20.95 9.70
CA GLY A 470 -24.79 19.63 9.16
C GLY A 470 -23.54 18.76 9.02
N LEU A 471 -22.50 19.28 8.39
CA LEU A 471 -21.21 18.59 8.20
C LEU A 471 -20.52 18.29 9.55
N VAL A 472 -20.54 19.23 10.48
CA VAL A 472 -19.99 19.05 11.84
C VAL A 472 -20.73 17.95 12.61
N GLN A 473 -22.03 17.75 12.37
CA GLN A 473 -22.74 16.59 12.95
C GLN A 473 -22.31 15.26 12.40
N LEU A 474 -21.92 15.24 11.13
CA LEU A 474 -21.40 14.07 10.46
C LEU A 474 -19.90 13.84 10.75
N GLY A 475 -19.27 14.73 11.53
CA GLY A 475 -17.84 14.67 11.86
C GLY A 475 -16.95 15.08 10.70
N LEU A 476 -17.45 15.89 9.77
CA LEU A 476 -16.75 16.34 8.58
C LEU A 476 -16.37 17.81 8.73
N GLU A 477 -15.09 18.10 8.53
CA GLU A 477 -14.55 19.45 8.52
C GLU A 477 -14.07 19.79 7.10
N PRO A 478 -14.71 20.75 6.39
CA PRO A 478 -14.32 21.11 5.03
C PRO A 478 -12.85 21.55 4.90
N ALA A 479 -12.29 22.09 5.98
CA ALA A 479 -10.90 22.53 6.06
C ALA A 479 -9.88 21.38 6.23
N ASP A 480 -10.33 20.13 6.33
CA ASP A 480 -9.45 18.99 6.45
C ASP A 480 -8.74 18.69 5.11
N ALA A 481 -7.42 18.55 5.17
CA ALA A 481 -6.55 18.33 4.03
C ALA A 481 -6.91 17.05 3.25
N GLN A 482 -7.61 16.09 3.87
CA GLN A 482 -8.10 14.90 3.18
C GLN A 482 -9.11 15.18 2.05
N TYR A 483 -9.78 16.34 2.09
CA TYR A 483 -10.72 16.77 1.03
C TYR A 483 -10.06 17.62 -0.04
N ALA A 484 -8.83 18.08 0.18
CA ALA A 484 -8.11 18.94 -0.74
C ALA A 484 -7.74 18.21 -2.03
N ILE A 485 -7.86 18.90 -3.16
CA ILE A 485 -7.38 18.42 -4.45
C ILE A 485 -6.36 19.42 -4.97
N ALA A 486 -5.12 18.96 -5.16
CA ALA A 486 -4.00 19.81 -5.60
C ALA A 486 -3.80 21.08 -4.75
N GLY A 487 -4.11 21.03 -3.45
CA GLY A 487 -4.01 22.17 -2.53
C GLY A 487 -5.23 23.09 -2.52
N ALA A 488 -6.19 22.90 -3.43
CA ALA A 488 -7.46 23.59 -3.41
C ALA A 488 -8.42 22.89 -2.43
N MET A 489 -8.99 23.68 -1.53
CA MET A 489 -9.99 23.22 -0.56
C MET A 489 -11.39 23.20 -1.20
N PRO A 490 -12.33 22.40 -0.66
CA PRO A 490 -13.73 22.47 -1.06
C PRO A 490 -14.31 23.87 -0.79
N GLU A 491 -15.16 24.34 -1.68
CA GLU A 491 -16.07 25.47 -1.40
C GLU A 491 -17.20 24.95 -0.50
N ALA A 492 -17.11 25.23 0.79
CA ALA A 492 -18.19 25.00 1.75
C ALA A 492 -19.09 26.24 1.78
N ASP A 493 -19.94 26.38 0.77
CA ASP A 493 -20.97 27.41 0.73
C ASP A 493 -22.14 27.07 1.65
N ASN A 494 -23.04 28.04 1.88
CA ASN A 494 -24.30 27.83 2.60
C ASN A 494 -25.20 26.74 1.97
N GLU A 495 -24.99 26.38 0.71
CA GLU A 495 -25.71 25.26 0.07
C GLU A 495 -25.23 23.88 0.55
N LEU A 496 -23.99 23.77 1.06
CA LEU A 496 -23.38 22.51 1.48
C LEU A 496 -23.56 22.21 2.99
N ASN A 497 -23.71 23.26 3.81
CA ASN A 497 -23.87 23.22 5.27
C ASN A 497 -25.34 23.17 5.68
#